data_AF-A0A3M1YYU2-F1
#
_entry.id   AF-A0A3M1YYU2-F1
#
_cell.length_a   1.000
_cell.length_b   1.000
_cell.length_c   1.000
_cell.angle_alpha   90.00
_cell.angle_beta   90.00
_cell.angle_gamma   90.00
#
_symmetry.space_group_name_H-M   'P 1'
#
loop_
_entity.id
_entity.type
_entity.pdbx_description
1 polymer ?
#
loop_
_entity_poly.entity_id
_entity_poly.type
_entity_poly.pdbx_seq_one_letter_code
_entity_poly.pdbx_strand_id
1 'polypeptide(L)'
;MKGSLKISRWGSAGAVTFVLLFVVWAGSCNGQDEKKRREAPVESTRDVSRRPDALFFIDGQLCQHVRRIFQDTKGNLWFGTNVYGLMQYDGDTLRYFDEKDGLGGGRITGIVEDKAGNVWFATYGGLTRYDGATFTNFVPQNDSIDHELWAVIIDRNGVFWLGTMKGVVRFDGESFSPFPIPKIAVKDTTTILSYDRITCLLEDRNGTLWIGTDGFGICRYDGSAFTWLTKESGLCDNNISEILEDKSGNIWIGTMYGGISRYDGENFTHFTRDGVVEGVEVSDIYEDEAGHIWFAVENHGIYRYDGAGFARFGAENGLQTNGILAMLKDRDGRFWFGGWGGLFRFDGHSFVSVTKAGPWH
;
A
#
# COMPACT_ATOMS: atom_id res chain seq x y z
N MET A 1 -40.60 -23.25 45.52
CA MET A 1 -39.80 -24.49 45.33
C MET A 1 -40.13 -25.06 43.95
N LYS A 2 -39.06 -25.36 43.19
CA LYS A 2 -38.90 -26.17 41.95
C LYS A 2 -40.18 -26.86 41.42
N GLY A 3 -40.58 -26.82 40.14
CA GLY A 3 -39.84 -26.57 38.90
C GLY A 3 -39.39 -27.89 38.25
N SER A 4 -40.17 -28.42 37.30
CA SER A 4 -39.69 -29.36 36.28
C SER A 4 -40.60 -29.35 35.04
N LEU A 5 -40.06 -28.96 33.88
CA LEU A 5 -40.28 -29.66 32.63
C LEU A 5 -39.10 -29.34 31.70
N LYS A 6 -38.41 -30.39 31.24
CA LYS A 6 -37.32 -30.34 30.25
C LYS A 6 -37.93 -30.34 28.85
N ILE A 7 -37.46 -29.46 27.97
CA ILE A 7 -37.36 -29.74 26.52
C ILE A 7 -36.02 -29.15 26.01
N SER A 8 -35.35 -29.97 25.20
CA SER A 8 -34.03 -29.84 24.59
C SER A 8 -33.86 -28.66 23.64
N ARG A 9 -32.65 -28.06 23.61
CA ARG A 9 -32.18 -27.19 22.52
C ARG A 9 -30.86 -27.71 21.96
N TRP A 10 -30.83 -27.85 20.65
CA TRP A 10 -29.65 -28.08 19.81
C TRP A 10 -28.73 -26.86 19.83
N GLY A 11 -27.42 -27.10 19.84
CA GLY A 11 -26.40 -26.05 19.78
C GLY A 11 -26.14 -25.60 18.35
N SER A 12 -26.15 -24.28 18.13
CA SER A 12 -25.56 -23.63 16.96
C SER A 12 -24.32 -22.86 17.42
N ALA A 13 -23.17 -23.24 16.86
CA ALA A 13 -21.89 -22.55 17.05
C ALA A 13 -21.95 -21.15 16.41
N GLY A 14 -21.36 -20.18 17.10
CA GLY A 14 -21.42 -18.77 16.77
C GLY A 14 -20.51 -18.37 15.61
N ALA A 15 -21.05 -17.50 14.76
CA ALA A 15 -20.26 -16.59 13.94
C ALA A 15 -19.93 -15.36 14.79
N VAL A 16 -18.66 -15.06 14.98
CA VAL A 16 -18.20 -13.82 15.62
C VAL A 16 -18.05 -12.77 14.52
N THR A 17 -19.04 -11.89 14.41
CA THR A 17 -18.97 -10.69 13.57
C THR A 17 -18.22 -9.61 14.33
N PHE A 18 -17.03 -9.23 13.87
CA PHE A 18 -16.36 -8.02 14.33
C PHE A 18 -17.00 -6.81 13.62
N VAL A 19 -17.76 -6.02 14.38
CA VAL A 19 -18.26 -4.71 13.95
C VAL A 19 -17.23 -3.65 14.37
N LEU A 20 -16.59 -3.02 13.39
CA LEU A 20 -15.78 -1.81 13.57
C LEU A 20 -16.72 -0.63 13.88
N LEU A 21 -16.76 -0.23 15.15
CA LEU A 21 -17.50 0.95 15.62
C LEU A 21 -16.64 2.20 15.44
N PHE A 22 -16.98 3.02 14.46
CA PHE A 22 -16.56 4.41 14.38
C PHE A 22 -17.28 5.21 15.49
N VAL A 23 -16.55 5.65 16.51
CA VAL A 23 -17.07 6.60 17.49
C VAL A 23 -16.95 8.01 16.91
N VAL A 24 -18.07 8.52 16.39
CA VAL A 24 -18.25 9.94 16.08
C VAL A 24 -18.62 10.65 17.39
N TRP A 25 -17.78 11.56 17.85
CA TRP A 25 -18.09 12.42 18.99
C TRP A 25 -19.02 13.55 18.53
N ALA A 26 -20.33 13.37 18.70
CA ALA A 26 -21.32 14.44 18.60
C ALA A 26 -21.62 14.94 20.02
N GLY A 27 -21.01 16.05 20.42
CA GLY A 27 -21.34 16.76 21.65
C GLY A 27 -22.74 17.39 21.53
N SER A 28 -23.67 16.89 22.34
CA SER A 28 -25.04 17.40 22.43
C SER A 28 -25.11 18.66 23.31
N CYS A 29 -25.78 19.70 22.83
CA CYS A 29 -26.11 20.91 23.58
C CYS A 29 -27.27 20.64 24.56
N ASN A 30 -27.08 20.98 25.84
CA ASN A 30 -27.98 21.85 26.60
C ASN A 30 -27.51 22.05 28.05
N GLY A 31 -27.74 23.28 28.56
CA GLY A 31 -27.90 23.53 30.00
C GLY A 31 -26.96 24.58 30.57
N GLN A 32 -27.50 25.78 30.82
CA GLN A 32 -26.85 26.99 31.31
C GLN A 32 -26.26 26.86 32.72
N ASP A 33 -25.19 27.63 32.99
CA ASP A 33 -25.08 28.38 34.25
C ASP A 33 -24.16 29.61 34.09
N GLU A 34 -24.73 30.78 34.34
CA GLU A 34 -24.10 32.09 34.28
C GLU A 34 -23.16 32.32 35.47
N LYS A 35 -21.88 32.60 35.21
CA LYS A 35 -21.03 33.38 36.13
C LYS A 35 -20.21 34.42 35.38
N LYS A 36 -20.55 35.68 35.62
CA LYS A 36 -19.83 36.90 35.22
C LYS A 36 -18.32 36.76 35.41
N ARG A 37 -17.56 36.90 34.33
CA ARG A 37 -16.12 37.25 34.37
C ARG A 37 -15.88 38.51 33.56
N ARG A 38 -15.15 39.43 34.19
CA ARG A 38 -14.77 40.76 33.71
C ARG A 38 -13.86 40.64 32.47
N GLU A 39 -14.11 41.47 31.48
CA GLU A 39 -13.25 41.66 30.30
C GLU A 39 -11.92 42.29 30.72
N ALA A 40 -10.82 41.73 30.20
CA ALA A 40 -9.48 42.30 30.25
C ALA A 40 -9.07 42.67 28.80
N PRO A 41 -8.23 43.72 28.62
CA PRO A 41 -8.09 44.39 27.34
C PRO A 41 -7.39 43.54 26.28
N VAL A 42 -7.82 43.75 25.03
CA VAL A 42 -7.27 43.17 23.81
C VAL A 42 -5.87 43.76 23.59
N GLU A 43 -4.82 42.96 23.81
CA GLU A 43 -3.49 43.23 23.27
C GLU A 43 -3.29 42.44 21.98
N SER A 44 -3.33 43.19 20.88
CA SER A 44 -2.95 42.77 19.55
C SER A 44 -1.43 42.70 19.43
N THR A 45 -0.92 41.52 19.08
CA THR A 45 0.19 41.27 18.12
C THR A 45 0.61 39.81 18.27
N ARG A 46 -0.16 38.90 17.68
CA ARG A 46 0.37 37.57 17.35
C ARG A 46 0.86 37.63 15.91
N ASP A 47 2.17 37.61 15.80
CA ASP A 47 2.92 37.29 14.59
C ASP A 47 2.26 36.12 13.83
N VAL A 48 1.82 36.38 12.61
CA VAL A 48 1.07 35.43 11.75
C VAL A 48 2.03 34.44 11.04
N SER A 49 3.31 34.40 11.41
CA SER A 49 4.33 33.60 10.69
C SER A 49 4.60 32.19 11.24
N ARG A 50 3.91 31.71 12.29
CA ARG A 50 4.00 30.31 12.71
C ARG A 50 2.72 29.55 12.38
N ARG A 51 2.66 29.01 11.17
CA ARG A 51 1.77 27.87 10.89
C ARG A 51 2.19 26.73 11.81
N PRO A 52 1.28 26.07 12.55
CA PRO A 52 1.62 24.80 13.16
C PRO A 52 2.06 23.87 12.02
N ASP A 53 3.27 23.30 12.14
CA ASP A 53 3.75 22.24 11.25
C ASP A 53 2.57 21.30 11.00
N ALA A 54 2.18 21.16 9.73
CA ALA A 54 0.96 20.44 9.36
C ALA A 54 0.97 19.06 10.03
N LEU A 55 -0.22 18.53 10.32
CA LEU A 55 -0.61 17.30 11.03
C LEU A 55 0.09 15.97 10.64
N PHE A 56 1.18 16.05 9.88
CA PHE A 56 2.06 14.99 9.44
C PHE A 56 2.84 14.41 10.62
N PHE A 57 3.61 15.21 11.34
CA PHE A 57 4.57 14.68 12.31
C PHE A 57 3.87 14.27 13.61
N ILE A 58 4.27 13.12 14.10
CA ILE A 58 4.00 12.69 15.45
C ILE A 58 5.34 12.60 16.16
N ASP A 59 5.37 12.84 17.47
CA ASP A 59 6.61 12.79 18.23
C ASP A 59 7.31 11.44 18.02
N GLY A 60 8.56 11.49 17.55
CA GLY A 60 9.38 10.32 17.26
C GLY A 60 9.19 9.68 15.88
N GLN A 61 8.35 10.23 14.99
CA GLN A 61 8.11 9.67 13.65
C GLN A 61 7.85 10.74 12.57
N LEU A 62 8.06 10.35 11.30
CA LEU A 62 7.90 11.23 10.15
C LEU A 62 6.43 11.55 9.90
N CYS A 63 5.59 10.51 9.87
CA CYS A 63 4.15 10.64 9.82
C CYS A 63 3.45 9.39 10.36
N GLN A 64 2.11 9.37 10.40
CA GLN A 64 1.39 8.19 10.90
C GLN A 64 1.44 7.01 9.92
N HIS A 65 1.41 7.26 8.61
CA HIS A 65 1.21 6.22 7.60
C HIS A 65 1.99 6.52 6.31
N VAL A 66 3.11 5.82 6.10
CA VAL A 66 3.83 5.79 4.81
C VAL A 66 3.36 4.57 4.04
N ARG A 67 2.81 4.78 2.84
CA ARG A 67 2.24 3.72 1.99
C ARG A 67 3.16 3.27 0.88
N ARG A 68 3.91 4.21 0.30
CA ARG A 68 4.79 3.97 -0.85
C ARG A 68 6.11 4.67 -0.65
N ILE A 69 7.18 4.01 -1.07
CA ILE A 69 8.53 4.56 -1.13
C ILE A 69 9.04 4.36 -2.54
N PHE A 70 9.61 5.39 -3.13
CA PHE A 70 10.18 5.34 -4.48
C PHE A 70 11.43 6.21 -4.54
N GLN A 71 12.45 5.77 -5.28
CA GLN A 71 13.61 6.60 -5.60
C GLN A 71 13.64 6.89 -7.10
N ASP A 72 13.60 8.17 -7.46
CA ASP A 72 13.65 8.59 -8.87
C ASP A 72 15.07 8.52 -9.47
N THR A 73 15.20 8.69 -10.77
CA THR A 73 16.49 8.67 -11.49
C THR A 73 17.45 9.76 -11.01
N LYS A 74 16.93 10.89 -10.49
CA LYS A 74 17.72 12.00 -9.94
C LYS A 74 18.21 11.73 -8.52
N GLY A 75 17.73 10.66 -7.88
CA GLY A 75 18.13 10.22 -6.54
C GLY A 75 17.20 10.70 -5.43
N ASN A 76 16.14 11.45 -5.75
CA ASN A 76 15.19 11.90 -4.72
C ASN A 76 14.38 10.72 -4.20
N LEU A 77 14.15 10.69 -2.90
CA LEU A 77 13.24 9.76 -2.25
C LEU A 77 11.84 10.38 -2.16
N TRP A 78 10.85 9.61 -2.56
CA TRP A 78 9.44 9.98 -2.54
C TRP A 78 8.70 9.07 -1.56
N PHE A 79 7.97 9.67 -0.63
CA PHE A 79 7.19 8.97 0.38
C PHE A 79 5.72 9.34 0.23
N GLY A 80 4.95 8.44 -0.38
CA GLY A 80 3.50 8.57 -0.53
C GLY A 80 2.78 8.16 0.76
N THR A 81 1.77 8.93 1.17
CA THR A 81 1.02 8.67 2.41
C THR A 81 -0.45 8.30 2.16
N ASN A 82 -1.14 7.84 3.21
CA ASN A 82 -2.57 7.56 3.12
C ASN A 82 -3.47 8.80 3.15
N VAL A 83 -3.07 9.85 3.86
CA VAL A 83 -3.95 11.00 4.19
C VAL A 83 -3.24 12.34 4.01
N TYR A 84 -1.92 12.36 4.14
CA TYR A 84 -1.16 13.60 4.24
C TYR A 84 -0.52 13.99 2.89
N GLY A 85 -0.95 13.45 1.76
CA GLY A 85 -0.28 13.74 0.48
C GLY A 85 1.12 13.12 0.40
N LEU A 86 2.11 13.90 -0.02
CA LEU A 86 3.41 13.40 -0.50
C LEU A 86 4.60 14.13 0.15
N MET A 87 5.67 13.38 0.42
CA MET A 87 6.95 13.96 0.85
C MET A 87 8.05 13.61 -0.15
N GLN A 88 8.98 14.55 -0.35
CA GLN A 88 10.17 14.37 -1.18
C GLN A 88 11.41 14.74 -0.39
N TYR A 89 12.40 13.87 -0.36
CA TYR A 89 13.73 14.14 0.18
C TYR A 89 14.76 14.13 -0.95
N ASP A 90 15.42 15.27 -1.17
CA ASP A 90 16.40 15.45 -2.26
C ASP A 90 17.85 15.15 -1.86
N GLY A 91 18.06 14.60 -0.66
CA GLY A 91 19.38 14.37 -0.08
C GLY A 91 19.81 15.45 0.92
N ASP A 92 19.17 16.62 0.90
CA ASP A 92 19.45 17.71 1.84
C ASP A 92 18.17 18.23 2.51
N THR A 93 17.10 18.38 1.74
CA THR A 93 15.85 19.03 2.15
C THR A 93 14.67 18.09 2.01
N LEU A 94 13.85 18.05 3.06
CA LEU A 94 12.55 17.39 3.04
C LEU A 94 11.44 18.39 2.69
N ARG A 95 10.76 18.15 1.57
CA ARG A 95 9.64 18.95 1.06
C ARG A 95 8.33 18.16 1.19
N TYR A 96 7.24 18.90 1.31
CA TYR A 96 5.89 18.38 1.51
C TYR A 96 4.98 18.96 0.45
N PHE A 97 4.16 18.11 -0.15
CA PHE A 97 3.22 18.49 -1.18
C PHE A 97 1.81 18.03 -0.81
N ASP A 98 0.85 18.95 -0.86
CA ASP A 98 -0.57 18.69 -0.66
C ASP A 98 -1.41 19.19 -1.85
N GLU A 99 -2.73 19.15 -1.71
CA GLU A 99 -3.66 19.62 -2.76
C GLU A 99 -3.46 21.10 -3.15
N LYS A 100 -2.95 21.94 -2.23
CA LYS A 100 -2.66 23.35 -2.50
C LYS A 100 -1.47 23.53 -3.44
N ASP A 101 -0.56 22.55 -3.46
CA ASP A 101 0.56 22.51 -4.39
C ASP A 101 0.14 21.92 -5.76
N GLY A 102 -1.07 21.35 -5.85
CA GLY A 102 -1.63 20.79 -7.07
C GLY A 102 -1.64 19.26 -7.13
N LEU A 103 -1.25 18.56 -6.06
CA LEU A 103 -1.36 17.10 -5.95
C LEU A 103 -2.83 16.66 -6.03
N GLY A 104 -3.12 15.52 -6.68
CA GLY A 104 -4.48 14.98 -6.85
C GLY A 104 -5.20 14.52 -5.57
N GLY A 105 -4.59 14.74 -4.40
CA GLY A 105 -5.20 14.52 -3.08
C GLY A 105 -5.34 13.05 -2.67
N GLY A 106 -5.71 12.86 -1.41
CA GLY A 106 -5.98 11.54 -0.85
C GLY A 106 -4.77 10.62 -0.75
N ARG A 107 -5.03 9.32 -0.90
CA ARG A 107 -4.07 8.23 -0.73
C ARG A 107 -3.16 8.09 -1.96
N ILE A 108 -1.85 8.04 -1.74
CA ILE A 108 -0.86 7.77 -2.80
C ILE A 108 -0.60 6.26 -2.88
N THR A 109 -1.19 5.59 -3.88
CA THR A 109 -1.20 4.13 -4.01
C THR A 109 -0.12 3.58 -4.94
N GLY A 110 0.53 4.44 -5.71
CA GLY A 110 1.67 4.06 -6.54
C GLY A 110 2.44 5.28 -7.00
N ILE A 111 3.73 5.08 -7.25
CA ILE A 111 4.68 6.10 -7.69
C ILE A 111 5.53 5.46 -8.78
N VAL A 112 5.57 6.08 -9.96
CA VAL A 112 6.35 5.62 -11.11
C VAL A 112 7.05 6.80 -11.77
N GLU A 113 8.10 6.54 -12.53
CA GLU A 113 8.82 7.56 -13.28
C GLU A 113 8.81 7.21 -14.77
N ASP A 114 8.47 8.18 -15.62
CA ASP A 114 8.48 8.00 -17.06
C ASP A 114 9.89 8.20 -17.66
N LYS A 115 10.04 7.88 -18.95
CA LYS A 115 11.31 8.02 -19.67
C LYS A 115 11.80 9.47 -19.81
N ALA A 116 10.93 10.45 -19.58
CA ALA A 116 11.27 11.88 -19.58
C ALA A 116 11.73 12.37 -18.19
N GLY A 117 11.68 11.50 -17.16
CA GLY A 117 12.05 11.84 -15.79
C GLY A 117 10.97 12.62 -15.05
N ASN A 118 9.72 12.55 -15.51
CA ASN A 118 8.58 13.01 -14.72
C ASN A 118 8.17 11.91 -13.75
N VAL A 119 7.82 12.31 -12.53
CA VAL A 119 7.34 11.39 -11.50
C VAL A 119 5.82 11.45 -11.49
N TRP A 120 5.17 10.30 -11.54
CA TRP A 120 3.73 10.16 -11.58
C TRP A 120 3.22 9.47 -10.33
N PHE A 121 2.08 9.93 -9.83
CA PHE A 121 1.45 9.47 -8.61
C PHE A 121 0.05 8.96 -8.92
N ALA A 122 -0.24 7.72 -8.53
CA ALA A 122 -1.60 7.23 -8.46
C ALA A 122 -2.24 7.77 -7.18
N THR A 123 -3.28 8.59 -7.34
CA THR A 123 -3.96 9.31 -6.25
C THR A 123 -5.44 8.96 -6.22
N TYR A 124 -6.16 9.44 -5.21
CA TYR A 124 -7.62 9.33 -5.19
C TYR A 124 -8.27 10.14 -6.32
N GLY A 125 -7.70 11.30 -6.65
CA GLY A 125 -8.17 12.18 -7.73
C GLY A 125 -7.68 11.79 -9.12
N GLY A 126 -7.23 10.55 -9.35
CA GLY A 126 -6.67 10.09 -10.62
C GLY A 126 -5.15 10.12 -10.66
N LEU A 127 -4.58 10.35 -11.84
CA LEU A 127 -3.13 10.31 -12.05
C LEU A 127 -2.56 11.73 -11.99
N THR A 128 -1.56 11.97 -11.13
CA THR A 128 -0.89 13.27 -10.99
C THR A 128 0.53 13.17 -11.52
N ARG A 129 0.92 14.02 -12.47
CA ARG A 129 2.30 14.15 -12.95
C ARG A 129 3.01 15.29 -12.23
N TYR A 130 4.27 15.08 -11.87
CA TYR A 130 5.21 16.12 -11.47
C TYR A 130 6.39 16.19 -12.44
N ASP A 131 6.58 17.35 -13.06
CA ASP A 131 7.63 17.59 -14.07
C ASP A 131 8.94 18.15 -13.49
N GLY A 132 9.03 18.24 -12.16
CA GLY A 132 10.14 18.91 -11.46
C GLY A 132 9.84 20.35 -11.06
N ALA A 133 8.72 20.92 -11.51
CA ALA A 133 8.29 22.26 -11.14
C ALA A 133 6.81 22.31 -10.72
N THR A 134 5.93 21.63 -11.45
CA THR A 134 4.47 21.74 -11.27
C THR A 134 3.80 20.38 -11.28
N PHE A 135 2.64 20.32 -10.61
CA PHE A 135 1.75 19.17 -10.65
C PHE A 135 0.66 19.37 -11.71
N THR A 136 0.39 18.33 -12.50
CA THR A 136 -0.71 18.29 -13.48
C THR A 136 -1.57 17.07 -13.21
N ASN A 137 -2.88 17.25 -13.04
CA ASN A 137 -3.82 16.15 -12.76
C ASN A 137 -4.51 15.67 -14.03
N PHE A 138 -4.56 14.35 -14.20
CA PHE A 138 -5.20 13.65 -15.30
C PHE A 138 -6.32 12.77 -14.75
N VAL A 139 -7.55 13.09 -15.13
CA VAL A 139 -8.76 12.41 -14.68
C VAL A 139 -9.52 11.91 -15.90
N PRO A 140 -10.05 10.68 -15.88
CA PRO A 140 -10.96 10.23 -16.93
C PRO A 140 -12.15 11.18 -17.06
N GLN A 141 -12.46 11.61 -18.29
CA GLN A 141 -13.64 12.45 -18.57
C GLN A 141 -14.96 11.65 -18.61
N ASN A 142 -14.85 10.32 -18.52
CA ASN A 142 -15.98 9.40 -18.57
C ASN A 142 -16.19 8.79 -17.19
N ASP A 143 -17.32 9.09 -16.56
CA ASP A 143 -17.70 8.61 -15.22
C ASP A 143 -17.80 7.07 -15.11
N SER A 144 -17.84 6.37 -16.24
CA SER A 144 -17.78 4.89 -16.26
C SER A 144 -16.40 4.36 -15.87
N ILE A 145 -15.36 5.18 -16.03
CA ILE A 145 -13.98 4.86 -15.67
C ILE A 145 -13.78 5.33 -14.24
N ASP A 146 -13.44 4.39 -13.37
CA ASP A 146 -13.12 4.72 -11.99
C ASP A 146 -11.83 5.54 -11.92
N HIS A 147 -11.84 6.57 -11.08
CA HIS A 147 -10.73 7.49 -10.88
C HIS A 147 -9.91 7.15 -9.63
N GLU A 148 -10.42 6.29 -8.74
CA GLU A 148 -9.66 5.79 -7.59
C GLU A 148 -8.62 4.77 -8.05
N LEU A 149 -7.36 5.19 -8.09
CA LEU A 149 -6.26 4.35 -8.52
C LEU A 149 -5.68 3.55 -7.35
N TRP A 150 -5.47 2.25 -7.55
CA TRP A 150 -4.93 1.31 -6.56
C TRP A 150 -3.55 0.77 -6.94
N ALA A 151 -3.25 0.74 -8.24
CA ALA A 151 -1.96 0.33 -8.77
C ALA A 151 -1.65 1.14 -10.03
N VAL A 152 -0.37 1.36 -10.29
CA VAL A 152 0.13 1.97 -11.53
C VAL A 152 1.46 1.35 -11.90
N ILE A 153 1.61 1.00 -13.17
CA ILE A 153 2.90 0.71 -13.80
C ILE A 153 2.98 1.44 -15.15
N ILE A 154 4.20 1.67 -15.64
CA ILE A 154 4.45 2.08 -17.02
C ILE A 154 5.12 0.90 -17.71
N ASP A 155 4.50 0.39 -18.77
CA ASP A 155 5.09 -0.73 -19.51
C ASP A 155 6.30 -0.28 -20.35
N ARG A 156 7.03 -1.26 -20.92
CA ARG A 156 8.20 -1.00 -21.77
C ARG A 156 7.92 -0.09 -22.97
N ASN A 157 6.68 -0.05 -23.44
CA ASN A 157 6.23 0.78 -24.57
C ASN A 157 5.84 2.20 -24.13
N GLY A 158 5.79 2.48 -22.82
CA GLY A 158 5.41 3.76 -22.26
C GLY A 158 3.90 3.91 -21.99
N VAL A 159 3.13 2.83 -22.10
CA VAL A 159 1.69 2.85 -21.77
C VAL A 159 1.54 2.66 -20.26
N PHE A 160 0.72 3.52 -19.66
CA PHE A 160 0.37 3.40 -18.26
C PHE A 160 -0.72 2.35 -18.11
N TRP A 161 -0.51 1.40 -17.21
CA TRP A 161 -1.52 0.45 -16.77
C TRP A 161 -1.95 0.82 -15.37
N LEU A 162 -3.24 1.05 -15.19
CA LEU A 162 -3.84 1.57 -13.97
C LEU A 162 -4.82 0.54 -13.42
N GLY A 163 -4.63 0.13 -12.17
CA GLY A 163 -5.57 -0.70 -11.44
C GLY A 163 -6.58 0.17 -10.69
N THR A 164 -7.87 -0.13 -10.83
CA THR A 164 -8.97 0.63 -10.21
C THR A 164 -9.93 -0.30 -9.44
N MET A 165 -10.98 0.23 -8.82
CA MET A 165 -12.04 -0.61 -8.22
C MET A 165 -12.94 -1.29 -9.26
N LYS A 166 -12.86 -0.88 -10.52
CA LYS A 166 -13.71 -1.35 -11.63
C LYS A 166 -12.91 -2.01 -12.77
N GLY A 167 -11.69 -2.46 -12.48
CA GLY A 167 -10.84 -3.17 -13.43
C GLY A 167 -9.61 -2.36 -13.85
N VAL A 168 -9.09 -2.70 -15.03
CA VAL A 168 -7.86 -2.11 -15.58
C VAL A 168 -8.19 -0.99 -16.56
N VAL A 169 -7.42 0.09 -16.48
CA VAL A 169 -7.50 1.24 -17.38
C VAL A 169 -6.11 1.50 -17.95
N ARG A 170 -6.02 1.78 -19.24
CA ARG A 170 -4.79 2.26 -19.87
C ARG A 170 -4.82 3.76 -20.04
N PHE A 171 -3.67 4.39 -19.89
CA PHE A 171 -3.46 5.79 -20.21
C PHE A 171 -2.24 5.95 -21.12
N ASP A 172 -2.43 6.61 -22.26
CA ASP A 172 -1.39 6.79 -23.30
C ASP A 172 -0.73 8.18 -23.26
N GLY A 173 -1.06 9.01 -22.27
CA GLY A 173 -0.64 10.40 -22.17
C GLY A 173 -1.72 11.40 -22.56
N GLU A 174 -2.74 10.96 -23.30
CA GLU A 174 -3.85 11.81 -23.77
C GLU A 174 -5.21 11.31 -23.29
N SER A 175 -5.43 9.99 -23.35
CA SER A 175 -6.75 9.39 -23.15
C SER A 175 -6.71 8.18 -22.24
N PHE A 176 -7.80 8.00 -21.49
CA PHE A 176 -8.04 6.83 -20.66
C PHE A 176 -8.92 5.83 -21.43
N SER A 177 -8.47 4.58 -21.54
CA SER A 177 -9.23 3.51 -22.18
C SER A 177 -9.38 2.29 -21.25
N PRO A 178 -10.60 1.81 -20.98
CA PRO A 178 -10.78 0.55 -20.26
C PRO A 178 -10.07 -0.59 -20.98
N PHE A 179 -9.46 -1.49 -20.22
CA PHE A 179 -8.89 -2.73 -20.72
C PHE A 179 -9.67 -3.92 -20.15
N PRO A 180 -10.63 -4.48 -20.90
CA PRO A 180 -11.46 -5.57 -20.42
C PRO A 180 -10.65 -6.83 -20.17
N ILE A 181 -10.77 -7.39 -18.96
CA ILE A 181 -10.24 -8.70 -18.61
C ILE A 181 -11.38 -9.72 -18.55
N PRO A 182 -11.21 -10.96 -19.04
CA PRO A 182 -12.27 -11.96 -19.05
C PRO A 182 -12.56 -12.43 -17.62
N LYS A 183 -13.82 -12.32 -17.18
CA LYS A 183 -14.22 -12.80 -15.86
C LYS A 183 -14.28 -14.33 -15.84
N ILE A 184 -13.83 -14.92 -14.74
CA ILE A 184 -13.94 -16.36 -14.47
C ILE A 184 -14.79 -16.60 -13.23
N ALA A 185 -15.39 -17.80 -13.14
CA ALA A 185 -15.99 -18.27 -11.92
C ALA A 185 -14.90 -18.85 -11.01
N VAL A 186 -14.84 -18.37 -9.77
CA VAL A 186 -13.93 -18.88 -8.74
C VAL A 186 -14.77 -19.36 -7.56
N LYS A 187 -14.49 -20.58 -7.10
CA LYS A 187 -15.24 -21.19 -6.00
C LYS A 187 -14.94 -20.46 -4.68
N ASP A 188 -15.97 -20.29 -3.85
CA ASP A 188 -15.88 -19.70 -2.50
C ASP A 188 -15.19 -18.32 -2.50
N THR A 189 -15.46 -17.52 -3.54
CA THR A 189 -14.88 -16.18 -3.71
C THR A 189 -15.29 -15.27 -2.55
N THR A 190 -14.29 -14.68 -1.90
CA THR A 190 -14.46 -13.62 -0.91
C THR A 190 -13.60 -12.44 -1.35
N THR A 191 -14.23 -11.28 -1.53
CA THR A 191 -13.58 -10.03 -1.92
C THR A 191 -13.56 -9.07 -0.74
N ILE A 192 -12.55 -8.19 -0.67
CA ILE A 192 -12.39 -7.27 0.45
C ILE A 192 -13.15 -5.96 0.19
N LEU A 193 -12.98 -5.37 -1.00
CA LEU A 193 -13.59 -4.08 -1.34
C LEU A 193 -14.49 -4.15 -2.58
N SER A 194 -14.08 -4.84 -3.64
CA SER A 194 -14.86 -4.91 -4.89
C SER A 194 -14.51 -6.15 -5.70
N TYR A 195 -15.50 -6.66 -6.43
CA TYR A 195 -15.35 -7.79 -7.35
C TYR A 195 -14.43 -7.51 -8.54
N ASP A 196 -14.31 -6.24 -8.91
CA ASP A 196 -13.53 -5.81 -10.07
C ASP A 196 -12.25 -5.08 -9.66
N ARG A 197 -11.91 -5.06 -8.37
CA ARG A 197 -10.74 -4.35 -7.88
C ARG A 197 -9.45 -5.03 -8.34
N ILE A 198 -8.57 -4.22 -8.91
CA ILE A 198 -7.20 -4.58 -9.23
C ILE A 198 -6.30 -4.06 -8.12
N THR A 199 -5.57 -4.97 -7.47
CA THR A 199 -4.80 -4.66 -6.26
C THR A 199 -3.35 -4.33 -6.55
N CYS A 200 -2.75 -4.99 -7.54
CA CYS A 200 -1.37 -4.79 -7.98
C CYS A 200 -1.22 -5.14 -9.47
N LEU A 201 -0.16 -4.62 -10.08
CA LEU A 201 0.17 -4.81 -11.49
C LEU A 201 1.68 -5.00 -11.60
N LEU A 202 2.11 -5.89 -12.50
CA LEU A 202 3.51 -6.10 -12.84
C LEU A 202 3.62 -6.43 -14.34
N GLU A 203 4.55 -5.79 -15.05
CA GLU A 203 5.02 -6.29 -16.34
C GLU A 203 6.32 -7.06 -16.11
N ASP A 204 6.36 -8.34 -16.47
CA ASP A 204 7.58 -9.14 -16.35
C ASP A 204 8.58 -8.85 -17.47
N ARG A 205 9.79 -9.40 -17.36
CA ARG A 205 10.86 -9.26 -18.37
C ARG A 205 10.47 -9.76 -19.75
N ASN A 206 9.55 -10.71 -19.85
CA ASN A 206 9.04 -11.24 -21.12
C ASN A 206 7.95 -10.36 -21.73
N GLY A 207 7.48 -9.33 -21.03
CA GLY A 207 6.42 -8.42 -21.46
C GLY A 207 5.02 -8.94 -21.13
N THR A 208 4.94 -9.94 -20.26
CA THR A 208 3.67 -10.46 -19.78
C THR A 208 3.16 -9.57 -18.67
N LEU A 209 1.89 -9.16 -18.78
CA LEU A 209 1.22 -8.40 -17.75
C LEU A 209 0.59 -9.34 -16.72
N TRP A 210 0.95 -9.14 -15.45
CA TRP A 210 0.41 -9.85 -14.29
C TRP A 210 -0.52 -8.90 -13.54
N ILE A 211 -1.77 -9.32 -13.38
CA ILE A 211 -2.85 -8.51 -12.82
C ILE A 211 -3.35 -9.20 -11.56
N GLY A 212 -3.00 -8.65 -10.39
CA GLY A 212 -3.50 -9.12 -9.10
C GLY A 212 -4.92 -8.64 -8.85
N THR A 213 -5.77 -9.51 -8.32
CA THR A 213 -7.19 -9.22 -8.10
C THR A 213 -7.62 -9.43 -6.65
N ASP A 214 -8.76 -8.82 -6.31
CA ASP A 214 -9.44 -8.95 -5.03
C ASP A 214 -10.34 -10.19 -5.00
N GLY A 215 -9.74 -11.38 -4.83
CA GLY A 215 -10.47 -12.63 -4.60
C GLY A 215 -10.59 -13.56 -5.80
N PHE A 216 -10.09 -13.17 -6.98
CA PHE A 216 -10.13 -13.98 -8.21
C PHE A 216 -8.76 -14.55 -8.62
N GLY A 217 -7.71 -14.33 -7.83
CA GLY A 217 -6.36 -14.77 -8.13
C GLY A 217 -5.62 -13.80 -9.03
N ILE A 218 -4.78 -14.33 -9.92
CA ILE A 218 -3.98 -13.53 -10.86
C ILE A 218 -4.46 -13.79 -12.29
N CYS A 219 -4.66 -12.72 -13.04
CA CYS A 219 -4.86 -12.77 -14.48
C CYS A 219 -3.56 -12.39 -15.18
N ARG A 220 -3.03 -13.33 -15.98
CA ARG A 220 -1.81 -13.15 -16.78
C ARG A 220 -2.17 -12.89 -18.24
N TYR A 221 -1.60 -11.87 -18.85
CA TYR A 221 -1.82 -11.50 -20.25
C TYR A 221 -0.50 -11.39 -21.01
N ASP A 222 -0.29 -12.28 -21.99
CA ASP A 222 0.96 -12.36 -22.78
C ASP A 222 0.97 -11.47 -24.03
N GLY A 223 0.00 -10.56 -24.16
CA GLY A 223 -0.24 -9.78 -25.37
C GLY A 223 -1.23 -10.42 -26.35
N SER A 224 -1.59 -11.70 -26.16
CA SER A 224 -2.52 -12.44 -27.01
C SER A 224 -3.63 -13.14 -26.24
N ALA A 225 -3.30 -13.79 -25.13
CA ALA A 225 -4.20 -14.65 -24.37
C ALA A 225 -4.17 -14.32 -22.88
N PHE A 226 -5.31 -14.56 -22.24
CA PHE A 226 -5.46 -14.45 -20.79
C PHE A 226 -5.38 -15.84 -20.16
N THR A 227 -4.57 -15.97 -19.10
CA THR A 227 -4.47 -17.18 -18.29
C THR A 227 -4.72 -16.82 -16.83
N TRP A 228 -5.56 -17.59 -16.15
CA TRP A 228 -5.87 -17.36 -14.74
C TRP A 228 -5.13 -18.34 -13.83
N LEU A 229 -4.52 -17.81 -12.77
CA LEU A 229 -3.90 -18.57 -11.69
C LEU A 229 -4.69 -18.34 -10.41
N THR A 230 -5.27 -19.41 -9.88
CA THR A 230 -6.12 -19.38 -8.68
C THR A 230 -5.66 -20.42 -7.67
N LYS A 231 -6.35 -20.51 -6.53
CA LYS A 231 -6.18 -21.62 -5.57
C LYS A 231 -6.30 -23.00 -6.21
N GLU A 232 -7.18 -23.17 -7.21
CA GLU A 232 -7.32 -24.44 -7.93
C GLU A 232 -6.10 -24.74 -8.83
N SER A 233 -5.42 -23.69 -9.30
CA SER A 233 -4.14 -23.79 -10.02
C SER A 233 -2.96 -24.05 -9.08
N GLY A 234 -3.17 -24.00 -7.77
CA GLY A 234 -2.15 -24.19 -6.76
C GLY A 234 -1.73 -22.94 -6.01
N LEU A 235 -2.31 -21.75 -6.25
CA LEU A 235 -2.00 -20.54 -5.49
C LEU A 235 -2.39 -20.67 -4.00
N CYS A 236 -1.71 -19.97 -3.07
CA CYS A 236 -2.04 -20.07 -1.64
C CYS A 236 -3.38 -19.36 -1.27
N ASP A 237 -3.68 -18.21 -1.88
CA ASP A 237 -4.99 -17.56 -1.78
C ASP A 237 -5.30 -16.69 -3.00
N ASN A 238 -6.58 -16.40 -3.25
CA ASN A 238 -7.03 -15.62 -4.39
C ASN A 238 -7.07 -14.10 -4.14
N ASN A 239 -6.88 -13.63 -2.89
CA ASN A 239 -6.77 -12.20 -2.58
C ASN A 239 -5.32 -11.76 -2.69
N ILE A 240 -4.96 -11.21 -3.85
CA ILE A 240 -3.58 -10.83 -4.16
C ILE A 240 -3.30 -9.46 -3.58
N SER A 241 -2.17 -9.31 -2.90
CA SER A 241 -1.73 -8.02 -2.37
C SER A 241 -0.57 -7.44 -3.18
N GLU A 242 0.42 -8.26 -3.54
CA GLU A 242 1.65 -7.81 -4.20
C GLU A 242 2.22 -8.92 -5.11
N ILE A 243 2.89 -8.52 -6.20
CA ILE A 243 3.56 -9.43 -7.13
C ILE A 243 4.94 -8.88 -7.47
N LEU A 244 5.97 -9.73 -7.39
CA LEU A 244 7.35 -9.38 -7.73
C LEU A 244 7.96 -10.46 -8.64
N GLU A 245 8.63 -10.07 -9.73
CA GLU A 245 9.52 -10.95 -10.48
C GLU A 245 10.94 -10.85 -9.90
N ASP A 246 11.52 -11.97 -9.48
CA ASP A 246 12.89 -12.02 -8.96
C ASP A 246 13.95 -12.07 -10.08
N LYS A 247 15.24 -11.95 -9.73
CA LYS A 247 16.35 -12.00 -10.70
C LYS A 247 16.43 -13.29 -11.48
N SER A 248 15.91 -14.39 -10.96
CA SER A 248 15.88 -15.69 -11.62
C SER A 248 14.65 -15.89 -12.51
N GLY A 249 13.73 -14.92 -12.55
CA GLY A 249 12.49 -14.98 -13.33
C GLY A 249 11.34 -15.70 -12.61
N ASN A 250 11.47 -16.01 -11.31
CA ASN A 250 10.32 -16.53 -10.55
C ASN A 250 9.40 -15.38 -10.15
N ILE A 251 8.12 -15.69 -10.04
CA ILE A 251 7.09 -14.75 -9.58
C ILE A 251 6.78 -15.02 -8.11
N TRP A 252 7.11 -14.07 -7.26
CA TRP A 252 6.74 -14.04 -5.85
C TRP A 252 5.40 -13.35 -5.68
N ILE A 253 4.52 -13.97 -4.90
CA ILE A 253 3.13 -13.57 -4.78
C ILE A 253 2.78 -13.47 -3.31
N GLY A 254 2.46 -12.25 -2.89
CA GLY A 254 1.89 -11.94 -1.59
C GLY A 254 0.36 -12.04 -1.67
N THR A 255 -0.24 -12.55 -0.61
CA THR A 255 -1.70 -12.60 -0.48
C THR A 255 -2.15 -12.02 0.85
N MET A 256 -3.42 -11.64 0.93
CA MET A 256 -4.03 -11.10 2.16
C MET A 256 -4.29 -12.19 3.20
N TYR A 257 -4.58 -13.43 2.78
CA TYR A 257 -5.07 -14.49 3.68
C TYR A 257 -4.38 -15.85 3.50
N GLY A 258 -3.44 -15.99 2.58
CA GLY A 258 -2.73 -17.25 2.29
C GLY A 258 -1.21 -17.19 2.52
N GLY A 259 -0.67 -16.02 2.88
CA GLY A 259 0.75 -15.78 3.02
C GLY A 259 1.46 -15.61 1.68
N ILE A 260 2.68 -16.16 1.57
CA ILE A 260 3.55 -15.98 0.41
C ILE A 260 3.74 -17.28 -0.39
N SER A 261 3.70 -17.15 -1.73
CA SER A 261 4.02 -18.21 -2.69
C SER A 261 5.08 -17.76 -3.68
N ARG A 262 5.86 -18.71 -4.20
CA ARG A 262 6.74 -18.52 -5.36
C ARG A 262 6.27 -19.41 -6.51
N TYR A 263 6.19 -18.86 -7.70
CA TYR A 263 5.83 -19.54 -8.94
C TYR A 263 7.02 -19.53 -9.90
N ASP A 264 7.46 -20.71 -10.35
CA ASP A 264 8.64 -20.87 -11.23
C ASP A 264 8.28 -20.90 -12.74
N GLY A 265 7.00 -20.64 -13.07
CA GLY A 265 6.45 -20.78 -14.43
C GLY A 265 5.68 -22.09 -14.64
N GLU A 266 5.82 -23.06 -13.74
CA GLU A 266 5.13 -24.35 -13.80
C GLU A 266 4.49 -24.71 -12.46
N ASN A 267 5.21 -24.56 -11.34
CA ASN A 267 4.84 -25.04 -10.02
C ASN A 267 4.83 -23.92 -8.98
N PHE A 268 3.97 -24.08 -7.97
CA PHE A 268 3.94 -23.23 -6.78
C PHE A 268 4.73 -23.86 -5.63
N THR A 269 5.54 -23.06 -4.96
CA THR A 269 6.12 -23.34 -3.64
C THR A 269 5.47 -22.42 -2.62
N HIS A 270 4.98 -22.96 -1.50
CA HIS A 270 4.33 -22.18 -0.44
C HIS A 270 5.20 -22.13 0.81
N PHE A 271 5.40 -20.94 1.37
CA PHE A 271 6.23 -20.83 2.59
C PHE A 271 5.37 -20.75 3.84
N THR A 272 4.21 -20.11 3.78
CA THR A 272 3.30 -20.00 4.92
C THR A 272 2.51 -21.28 5.17
N ARG A 273 1.90 -21.84 4.13
CA ARG A 273 1.11 -23.08 4.22
C ARG A 273 1.94 -24.26 4.69
N ASP A 274 3.22 -24.30 4.32
CA ASP A 274 4.14 -25.37 4.71
C ASP A 274 4.75 -25.13 6.11
N GLY A 275 4.33 -24.07 6.81
CA GLY A 275 4.72 -23.75 8.18
C GLY A 275 6.14 -23.19 8.31
N VAL A 276 6.76 -22.77 7.21
CA VAL A 276 8.11 -22.17 7.21
C VAL A 276 8.07 -20.71 7.64
N VAL A 277 6.97 -20.03 7.32
CA VAL A 277 6.71 -18.62 7.62
C VAL A 277 5.39 -18.51 8.39
N GLU A 278 5.39 -17.74 9.47
CA GLU A 278 4.17 -17.42 10.21
C GLU A 278 3.53 -16.11 9.71
N GLY A 279 2.20 -16.08 9.74
CA GLY A 279 1.38 -14.96 9.28
C GLY A 279 0.97 -15.07 7.81
N VAL A 280 -0.25 -14.59 7.53
CA VAL A 280 -0.95 -14.84 6.25
C VAL A 280 -1.16 -13.60 5.40
N GLU A 281 -0.97 -12.42 5.98
CA GLU A 281 -1.19 -11.13 5.31
C GLU A 281 0.15 -10.55 4.93
N VAL A 282 0.50 -10.69 3.65
CA VAL A 282 1.74 -10.16 3.07
C VAL A 282 1.43 -8.85 2.39
N SER A 283 2.11 -7.77 2.73
CA SER A 283 1.76 -6.41 2.28
C SER A 283 2.69 -5.82 1.25
N ASP A 284 3.94 -6.29 1.18
CA ASP A 284 4.96 -5.84 0.23
C ASP A 284 6.05 -6.90 0.07
N ILE A 285 6.70 -6.93 -1.10
CA ILE A 285 7.78 -7.86 -1.45
C ILE A 285 8.89 -7.07 -2.18
N TYR A 286 10.13 -7.27 -1.75
CA TYR A 286 11.30 -6.59 -2.29
C TYR A 286 12.47 -7.55 -2.49
N GLU A 287 13.17 -7.47 -3.63
CA GLU A 287 14.42 -8.20 -3.85
C GLU A 287 15.62 -7.26 -3.71
N ASP A 288 16.57 -7.61 -2.84
CA ASP A 288 17.81 -6.85 -2.65
C ASP A 288 18.88 -7.16 -3.72
N GLU A 289 20.00 -6.43 -3.71
CA GLU A 289 21.08 -6.60 -4.70
C GLU A 289 21.70 -8.00 -4.67
N ALA A 290 21.73 -8.65 -3.51
CA ALA A 290 22.23 -10.02 -3.34
C ALA A 290 21.24 -11.09 -3.81
N GLY A 291 20.01 -10.71 -4.17
CA GLY A 291 18.96 -11.63 -4.60
C GLY A 291 18.17 -12.23 -3.43
N HIS A 292 18.29 -11.65 -2.22
CA HIS A 292 17.44 -12.05 -1.12
C HIS A 292 16.05 -11.43 -1.28
N ILE A 293 15.04 -12.20 -0.92
CA ILE A 293 13.63 -11.78 -0.98
C ILE A 293 13.19 -11.35 0.40
N TRP A 294 12.86 -10.08 0.54
CA TRP A 294 12.29 -9.47 1.72
C TRP A 294 10.78 -9.36 1.55
N PHE A 295 10.01 -9.66 2.59
CA PHE A 295 8.56 -9.46 2.55
C PHE A 295 8.03 -9.12 3.94
N ALA A 296 7.06 -8.21 3.96
CA ALA A 296 6.40 -7.76 5.16
C ALA A 296 5.18 -8.63 5.44
N VAL A 297 5.05 -9.11 6.69
CA VAL A 297 3.92 -9.92 7.15
C VAL A 297 3.25 -9.22 8.32
N GLU A 298 1.97 -8.88 8.16
CA GLU A 298 1.25 -8.12 9.18
C GLU A 298 1.20 -8.86 10.51
N ASN A 299 1.47 -8.15 11.60
CA ASN A 299 1.65 -8.64 12.97
C ASN A 299 2.81 -9.63 13.19
N HIS A 300 3.60 -9.95 12.16
CA HIS A 300 4.71 -10.91 12.27
C HIS A 300 6.07 -10.31 11.91
N GLY A 301 6.12 -9.09 11.37
CA GLY A 301 7.34 -8.36 11.08
C GLY A 301 7.82 -8.56 9.64
N ILE A 302 9.12 -8.51 9.43
CA ILE A 302 9.75 -8.65 8.11
C ILE A 302 10.50 -9.97 8.04
N TYR A 303 10.28 -10.73 6.97
CA TYR A 303 11.08 -11.90 6.65
C TYR A 303 12.07 -11.59 5.54
N ARG A 304 13.24 -12.23 5.59
CA ARG A 304 14.22 -12.28 4.50
C ARG A 304 14.53 -13.73 4.16
N TYR A 305 14.36 -14.09 2.91
CA TYR A 305 14.75 -15.38 2.35
C TYR A 305 16.07 -15.24 1.56
N ASP A 306 17.06 -16.06 1.89
CA ASP A 306 18.38 -16.02 1.25
C ASP A 306 18.61 -17.09 0.17
N GLY A 307 17.56 -17.82 -0.21
CA GLY A 307 17.64 -18.97 -1.11
C GLY A 307 17.77 -20.31 -0.38
N ALA A 308 18.19 -20.33 0.89
CA ALA A 308 18.30 -21.53 1.70
C ALA A 308 17.42 -21.50 2.95
N GLY A 309 17.32 -20.35 3.61
CA GLY A 309 16.59 -20.19 4.86
C GLY A 309 15.99 -18.79 5.05
N PHE A 310 15.32 -18.62 6.19
CA PHE A 310 14.60 -17.40 6.53
C PHE A 310 15.21 -16.76 7.77
N ALA A 311 15.36 -15.44 7.73
CA ALA A 311 15.55 -14.59 8.90
C ALA A 311 14.27 -13.77 9.12
N ARG A 312 13.90 -13.54 10.38
CA ARG A 312 12.76 -12.71 10.77
C ARG A 312 13.25 -11.51 11.58
N PHE A 313 12.69 -10.35 11.31
CA PHE A 313 12.98 -9.11 12.01
C PHE A 313 11.69 -8.46 12.53
N GLY A 314 11.64 -8.16 13.82
CA GLY A 314 10.43 -7.70 14.50
C GLY A 314 10.67 -6.67 15.60
N ALA A 315 9.78 -6.65 16.60
CA ALA A 315 9.85 -5.75 17.74
C ALA A 315 11.17 -5.90 18.52
N GLU A 316 11.71 -7.12 18.58
CA GLU A 316 13.02 -7.45 19.13
C GLU A 316 14.18 -6.76 18.41
N ASN A 317 13.98 -6.37 17.16
CA ASN A 317 14.92 -5.57 16.36
C ASN A 317 14.58 -4.07 16.39
N GLY A 318 13.64 -3.63 17.23
CA GLY A 318 13.22 -2.23 17.30
C GLY A 318 12.17 -1.81 16.28
N LEU A 319 11.53 -2.75 15.56
CA LEU A 319 10.39 -2.42 14.69
C LEU A 319 9.18 -2.08 15.56
N GLN A 320 8.83 -0.79 15.65
CA GLN A 320 7.75 -0.30 16.50
C GLN A 320 6.41 -0.20 15.74
N THR A 321 6.14 -1.19 14.89
CA THR A 321 4.91 -1.29 14.12
C THR A 321 4.62 -2.73 13.76
N ASN A 322 3.34 -3.01 13.50
CA ASN A 322 2.87 -4.31 13.11
C ASN A 322 2.58 -4.42 11.61
N GLY A 323 2.66 -3.33 10.85
CA GLY A 323 2.38 -3.39 9.41
C GLY A 323 3.28 -2.44 8.62
N ILE A 324 4.23 -3.04 7.92
CA ILE A 324 5.01 -2.37 6.87
C ILE A 324 4.23 -2.51 5.56
N LEU A 325 4.19 -1.46 4.76
CA LEU A 325 3.44 -1.37 3.50
C LEU A 325 4.33 -1.09 2.28
N ALA A 326 5.59 -0.70 2.52
CA ALA A 326 6.56 -0.44 1.47
C ALA A 326 7.98 -0.60 2.00
N MET A 327 8.83 -1.22 1.19
CA MET A 327 10.25 -1.41 1.44
C MET A 327 11.05 -0.94 0.23
N LEU A 328 12.15 -0.25 0.49
CA LEU A 328 13.07 0.18 -0.56
C LEU A 328 14.48 0.29 -0.01
N LYS A 329 15.43 -0.39 -0.64
CA LYS A 329 16.84 -0.04 -0.48
C LYS A 329 17.23 0.95 -1.56
N ASP A 330 17.68 2.13 -1.14
CA ASP A 330 18.08 3.18 -2.06
C ASP A 330 19.51 2.96 -2.59
N ARG A 331 19.90 3.78 -3.57
CA ARG A 331 21.22 3.72 -4.21
C ARG A 331 22.40 3.97 -3.28
N ASP A 332 22.19 4.57 -2.11
CA ASP A 332 23.23 4.76 -1.10
C ASP A 332 23.33 3.54 -0.16
N GLY A 333 22.58 2.47 -0.45
CA GLY A 333 22.53 1.24 0.32
C GLY A 333 21.66 1.35 1.57
N ARG A 334 20.91 2.44 1.72
CA ARG A 334 20.05 2.69 2.87
C ARG A 334 18.72 1.97 2.66
N PHE A 335 18.38 1.07 3.58
CA PHE A 335 17.10 0.37 3.57
C PHE A 335 16.04 1.14 4.36
N TRP A 336 14.92 1.43 3.70
CA TRP A 336 13.76 2.15 4.18
C TRP A 336 12.54 1.23 4.26
N PHE A 337 11.76 1.40 5.33
CA PHE A 337 10.55 0.64 5.61
C PHE A 337 9.45 1.63 5.99
N GLY A 338 8.41 1.72 5.19
CA GLY A 338 7.27 2.60 5.40
C GLY A 338 6.04 1.78 5.76
N GLY A 339 5.26 2.25 6.71
CA GLY A 339 4.03 1.57 7.06
C GLY A 339 3.20 2.32 8.09
N TRP A 340 2.44 1.55 8.86
CA TRP A 340 1.80 2.03 10.08
C TRP A 340 2.86 2.51 11.05
N GLY A 341 2.63 3.64 11.71
CA GLY A 341 3.63 4.21 12.61
C GLY A 341 4.81 4.87 11.90
N GLY A 342 4.73 5.14 10.59
CA GLY A 342 5.65 6.04 9.90
C GLY A 342 6.75 5.37 9.07
N LEU A 343 7.97 5.91 9.17
CA LEU A 343 9.12 5.54 8.35
C LEU A 343 10.25 5.03 9.25
N PHE A 344 10.89 3.96 8.84
CA PHE A 344 11.98 3.33 9.57
C PHE A 344 13.18 3.09 8.66
N ARG A 345 14.38 3.24 9.22
CA ARG A 345 15.64 2.80 8.62
C ARG A 345 16.08 1.49 9.25
N PHE A 346 16.68 0.62 8.46
CA PHE A 346 17.30 -0.61 8.95
C PHE A 346 18.81 -0.59 8.65
N ASP A 347 19.62 -0.90 9.66
CA ASP A 347 21.09 -0.94 9.57
C ASP A 347 21.66 -2.36 9.39
N GLY A 348 20.78 -3.36 9.21
CA GLY A 348 21.14 -4.78 9.16
C GLY A 348 20.86 -5.53 10.47
N HIS A 349 20.65 -4.82 11.58
CA HIS A 349 20.40 -5.40 12.89
C HIS A 349 19.20 -4.79 13.60
N SER A 350 19.00 -3.48 13.48
CA SER A 350 17.97 -2.74 14.20
C SER A 350 17.24 -1.73 13.33
N PHE A 351 15.96 -1.52 13.64
CA PHE A 351 15.13 -0.48 13.06
C PHE A 351 15.21 0.80 13.89
N VAL A 352 15.29 1.92 13.19
CA VAL A 352 15.27 3.27 13.78
C VAL A 352 14.20 4.10 13.10
N SER A 353 13.31 4.69 13.91
CA SER A 353 12.29 5.62 13.45
C SER A 353 12.92 6.85 12.80
N VAL A 354 12.42 7.24 11.64
CA VAL A 354 12.84 8.44 10.92
C VAL A 354 11.90 9.57 11.29
N THR A 355 12.46 10.72 11.65
CA THR A 355 11.71 11.94 11.98
C THR A 355 11.99 13.02 10.93
N LYS A 356 11.37 14.20 11.08
CA LYS A 356 11.74 15.39 10.28
C LYS A 356 13.25 15.69 10.32
N ALA A 357 13.91 15.42 11.45
CA ALA A 357 15.35 15.61 11.64
C ALA A 357 16.21 14.40 11.23
N GLY A 358 15.60 13.30 10.78
CA GLY A 358 16.28 12.08 10.37
C GLY A 358 16.13 10.93 11.37
N PRO A 359 16.95 9.87 11.24
CA PRO A 359 18.15 9.80 10.39
C PRO A 359 17.83 9.71 8.89
N TRP A 360 18.43 10.62 8.10
CA TRP A 360 18.30 10.64 6.63
C TRP A 360 19.53 10.09 5.90
N HIS A 361 20.69 10.11 6.56
CA HIS A 361 21.98 9.64 6.04
C HIS A 361 22.36 8.29 6.66
#